data_AF-A0A7K5FKK0-F1
#
_entry.id   AF-A0A7K5FKK0-F1
#
_cell.length_a   1.000
_cell.length_b   1.000
_cell.length_c   1.000
_cell.angle_alpha   90.00
_cell.angle_beta   90.00
_cell.angle_gamma   90.00
#
_symmetry.space_group_name_H-M   'P 1'
#
loop_
_entity.id
_entity.type
_entity.pdbx_description
1 polymer ?
#
loop_
_entity_poly.entity_id
_entity_poly.type
_entity_poly.pdbx_seq_one_letter_code
_entity_poly.pdbx_strand_id
1 'polypeptide(L)'
;EWTMKTSVVFLLCISVFPGFSQGRVVGRDEAGFAECNVFFPGQVPPEGFTQLFHVKICQQYNKEPRFATLYSTKDKIPLYSAFKYTKPAQSKEESWLVEPQIDDPENDLQEMVHEADIADTVANLGANQALTSDYVGSGYERGLLNPSVLNEEDFQMATYTLTNAVPLSPSLSKSWHRDIKKVVEQALVPHCSNKDHLYLLAGAIPSRAWVKGKLSVPETLWLAACCDAPEGWSLGIVKNTNDDTSLADLTVRELEKKLLTGVHLFKGSCGEDNQSQEKTRAILQAVSQIRSGEQVRASDSQEAKESGLVRRAAGIIATPFIKILELLIYVFVELVKCVFYFLWLVIKRVGGTVLDGVYNLWNGVVSYLKNITMVLISIPYDLGRVIVNIFMGFLHIVEDVASLTYRILRIPVGFVLHLAAFPYHSICAIPSVLKDMANGIGGTFSLVIDATATILHGFYYLACHIVKRFVPKASSDD
;
A
#
# COMPACT_ATOMS: atom_id res chain seq x y z
N GLU A 1 41.79 1.38 39.93
CA GLU A 1 41.73 2.35 38.82
C GLU A 1 41.10 1.63 37.62
N TRP A 2 39.83 1.89 37.28
CA TRP A 2 39.36 2.99 36.44
C TRP A 2 40.04 3.06 35.06
N THR A 3 39.35 2.54 34.04
CA THR A 3 39.02 3.16 32.72
C THR A 3 38.85 2.04 31.67
N MET A 4 37.62 1.62 31.36
CA MET A 4 36.67 2.24 30.42
C MET A 4 37.11 2.10 28.94
N LYS A 5 36.53 1.10 28.25
CA LYS A 5 35.94 1.21 26.89
C LYS A 5 35.32 -0.11 26.46
N THR A 6 34.27 -0.51 27.18
CA THR A 6 33.17 -1.29 26.62
C THR A 6 32.29 -0.31 25.84
N SER A 7 32.44 -0.31 24.52
CA SER A 7 31.50 0.36 23.63
C SER A 7 31.44 -0.42 22.33
N VAL A 8 30.23 -0.49 21.77
CA VAL A 8 29.86 -1.12 20.49
C VAL A 8 29.55 -2.62 20.52
N VAL A 9 28.68 -3.07 21.42
CA VAL A 9 27.75 -4.20 21.16
C VAL A 9 26.42 -3.92 21.87
N PHE A 10 25.78 -2.80 21.53
CA PHE A 10 24.39 -2.52 21.88
C PHE A 10 23.83 -1.64 20.78
N LEU A 11 23.29 -2.25 19.72
CA LEU A 11 22.38 -1.68 18.71
C LEU A 11 22.30 -2.61 17.47
N LEU A 12 21.92 -3.88 17.67
CA LEU A 12 21.60 -4.78 16.56
C LEU A 12 20.31 -5.58 16.79
N CYS A 13 19.39 -5.03 17.60
CA CYS A 13 18.02 -5.57 17.78
C CYS A 13 16.94 -4.47 17.75
N ILE A 14 17.20 -3.31 17.16
CA ILE A 14 16.17 -2.28 16.90
C ILE A 14 16.36 -1.79 15.47
N SER A 15 15.55 -2.34 14.54
CA SER A 15 15.19 -1.82 13.21
C SER A 15 14.99 -2.94 12.18
N VAL A 16 14.16 -3.93 12.52
CA VAL A 16 13.39 -4.66 11.49
C VAL A 16 11.93 -4.66 11.93
N PHE A 17 11.38 -3.47 12.13
CA PHE A 17 10.08 -3.21 11.55
C PHE A 17 10.38 -2.68 10.16
N PRO A 18 10.06 -3.40 9.08
CA PRO A 18 9.74 -2.71 7.85
C PRO A 18 8.43 -1.98 8.13
N GLY A 19 8.51 -0.82 8.77
CA GLY A 19 7.54 0.24 8.57
C GLY A 19 7.76 0.81 7.18
N PHE A 20 7.65 -0.03 6.14
CA PHE A 20 7.34 0.47 4.83
C PHE A 20 5.87 0.87 4.95
N SER A 21 5.63 2.14 5.30
CA SER A 21 4.36 2.80 5.03
C SER A 21 4.19 2.72 3.52
N GLN A 22 3.40 1.74 3.08
CA GLN A 22 3.12 1.47 1.68
C GLN A 22 1.68 1.88 1.46
N GLY A 23 1.46 3.13 1.03
CA GLY A 23 0.14 3.55 0.59
C GLY A 23 -0.29 2.75 -0.62
N ARG A 24 -1.54 2.32 -0.65
CA ARG A 24 -2.09 1.58 -1.79
C ARG A 24 -3.56 1.30 -1.57
N VAL A 25 -4.19 0.85 -2.65
CA VAL A 25 -5.38 0.02 -2.55
C VAL A 25 -5.04 -1.17 -1.66
N VAL A 26 -5.77 -1.27 -0.56
CA VAL A 26 -5.52 -2.26 0.47
C VAL A 26 -5.96 -3.61 -0.08
N GLY A 27 -5.06 -4.59 0.01
CA GLY A 27 -5.30 -5.95 -0.49
C GLY A 27 -6.47 -6.59 0.26
N ARG A 28 -7.16 -7.53 -0.39
CA ARG A 28 -8.31 -8.21 0.23
C ARG A 28 -7.93 -8.98 1.49
N ASP A 29 -6.71 -9.48 1.55
CA ASP A 29 -6.19 -10.29 2.66
C ASP A 29 -5.71 -9.44 3.85
N GLU A 30 -5.71 -8.11 3.72
CA GLU A 30 -5.25 -7.21 4.77
C GLU A 30 -6.38 -6.74 5.70
N ALA A 31 -6.01 -6.61 6.96
CA ALA A 31 -6.91 -6.17 8.01
C ALA A 31 -7.32 -4.71 7.83
N GLY A 32 -8.62 -4.49 7.69
CA GLY A 32 -9.20 -3.15 7.60
C GLY A 32 -8.66 -2.33 6.42
N PHE A 33 -8.14 -1.14 6.72
CA PHE A 33 -7.56 -0.14 5.81
C PHE A 33 -6.05 0.05 6.07
N ALA A 34 -5.35 -0.98 6.53
CA ALA A 34 -3.91 -0.96 6.81
C ALA A 34 -3.51 0.21 7.73
N GLU A 35 -2.59 1.09 7.32
CA GLU A 35 -2.11 2.23 8.11
C GLU A 35 -3.24 3.24 8.41
N CYS A 36 -4.25 3.31 7.56
CA CYS A 36 -5.39 4.19 7.73
C CYS A 36 -6.43 3.66 8.75
N ASN A 37 -6.17 2.52 9.41
CA ASN A 37 -7.00 2.04 10.52
C ASN A 37 -7.08 3.06 11.67
N VAL A 38 -6.08 3.95 11.80
CA VAL A 38 -6.06 5.04 12.80
C VAL A 38 -7.22 6.03 12.69
N PHE A 39 -7.94 6.07 11.56
CA PHE A 39 -9.10 6.92 11.34
C PHE A 39 -10.42 6.29 11.80
N PHE A 40 -10.38 5.13 12.45
CA PHE A 40 -11.54 4.45 13.00
C PHE A 40 -11.42 4.29 14.53
N PRO A 41 -12.54 4.37 15.28
CA PRO A 41 -12.53 4.12 16.70
C PRO A 41 -12.08 2.68 16.97
N GLY A 42 -11.22 2.49 17.99
CA GLY A 42 -10.58 1.20 18.26
C GLY A 42 -9.75 0.62 17.11
N GLN A 43 -9.47 1.39 16.05
CA GLN A 43 -8.86 0.92 14.79
C GLN A 43 -9.67 -0.17 14.06
N VAL A 44 -11.00 -0.17 14.26
CA VAL A 44 -11.92 -1.15 13.65
C VAL A 44 -12.82 -0.45 12.63
N PRO A 45 -12.69 -0.74 11.33
CA PRO A 45 -13.52 -0.11 10.31
C PRO A 45 -14.96 -0.66 10.27
N PRO A 46 -15.88 0.05 9.60
CA PRO A 46 -17.26 -0.40 9.39
C PRO A 46 -17.37 -1.80 8.76
N GLU A 47 -18.35 -2.58 9.22
CA GLU A 47 -18.69 -3.89 8.67
C GLU A 47 -19.94 -3.83 7.77
N GLY A 48 -20.16 -4.87 6.97
CA GLY A 48 -21.36 -5.03 6.14
C GLY A 48 -21.20 -4.62 4.67
N PHE A 49 -20.12 -3.96 4.31
CA PHE A 49 -19.84 -3.55 2.92
C PHE A 49 -19.01 -4.58 2.14
N THR A 50 -19.61 -5.72 1.79
CA THR A 50 -18.88 -6.91 1.29
C THR A 50 -18.89 -7.14 -0.22
N GLN A 51 -19.37 -6.18 -1.02
CA GLN A 51 -19.44 -6.35 -2.47
C GLN A 51 -18.05 -6.41 -3.12
N LEU A 52 -17.90 -7.21 -4.17
CA LEU A 52 -16.62 -7.44 -4.85
C LEU A 52 -16.05 -6.19 -5.56
N PHE A 53 -16.91 -5.23 -5.89
CA PHE A 53 -16.54 -3.95 -6.50
C PHE A 53 -16.30 -2.85 -5.45
N HIS A 54 -16.31 -3.19 -4.16
CA HIS A 54 -15.86 -2.28 -3.12
C HIS A 54 -14.34 -2.41 -2.94
N VAL A 55 -13.67 -1.28 -3.05
CA VAL A 55 -12.22 -1.16 -2.92
C VAL A 55 -11.92 -0.34 -1.68
N LYS A 56 -11.01 -0.85 -0.84
CA LYS A 56 -10.53 -0.15 0.35
C LYS A 56 -9.30 0.68 -0.02
N ILE A 57 -9.35 1.97 0.26
CA ILE A 57 -8.27 2.90 -0.07
C ILE A 57 -7.76 3.49 1.23
N CYS A 58 -6.45 3.37 1.47
CA CYS A 58 -5.75 4.20 2.45
C CYS A 58 -5.16 5.39 1.70
N GLN A 59 -5.77 6.57 1.87
CA GLN A 59 -5.32 7.79 1.19
C GLN A 59 -4.00 8.26 1.79
N GLN A 60 -2.92 8.14 1.02
CA GLN A 60 -1.61 8.65 1.39
C GLN A 60 -1.22 9.85 0.54
N TYR A 61 -0.66 10.86 1.19
CA TYR A 61 -0.15 12.06 0.54
C TYR A 61 1.12 12.50 1.25
N ASN A 62 2.20 12.73 0.51
CA ASN A 62 3.55 12.90 1.05
C ASN A 62 3.97 11.70 1.92
N LYS A 63 3.63 10.47 1.47
CA LYS A 63 3.94 9.19 2.14
C LYS A 63 3.34 8.98 3.53
N GLU A 64 2.39 9.82 3.90
CA GLU A 64 1.73 9.79 5.20
C GLU A 64 0.23 9.52 5.02
N PRO A 65 -0.40 8.71 5.88
CA PRO A 65 -1.83 8.45 5.83
C PRO A 65 -2.61 9.71 6.22
N ARG A 66 -3.62 10.06 5.41
CA ARG A 66 -4.45 11.27 5.59
C ARG A 66 -5.90 10.98 5.94
N PHE A 67 -6.49 9.96 5.32
CA PHE A 67 -7.82 9.45 5.64
C PHE A 67 -8.02 8.08 4.99
N ALA A 68 -9.14 7.40 5.28
CA ALA A 68 -9.49 6.15 4.64
C ALA A 68 -10.77 6.31 3.80
N THR A 69 -10.93 5.54 2.72
CA THR A 69 -12.15 5.58 1.91
C THR A 69 -12.52 4.21 1.41
N LEU A 70 -13.78 3.82 1.60
CA LEU A 70 -14.36 2.69 0.89
C LEU A 70 -15.01 3.19 -0.40
N TYR A 71 -14.51 2.71 -1.53
CA TYR A 71 -14.88 3.19 -2.86
C TYR A 71 -15.62 2.11 -3.67
N SER A 72 -16.67 2.48 -4.39
CA SER A 72 -17.37 1.58 -5.32
C SER A 72 -16.83 1.80 -6.74
N THR A 73 -16.14 0.82 -7.31
CA THR A 73 -15.67 0.91 -8.71
C THR A 73 -16.82 0.76 -9.72
N LYS A 74 -17.94 0.17 -9.28
CA LYS A 74 -19.17 0.08 -10.06
C LYS A 74 -19.86 1.44 -10.19
N ASP A 75 -20.03 2.14 -9.07
CA ASP A 75 -20.75 3.41 -9.02
C ASP A 75 -19.81 4.62 -9.24
N LYS A 76 -18.49 4.35 -9.21
CA LYS A 76 -17.39 5.32 -9.32
C LYS A 76 -17.49 6.49 -8.35
N ILE A 77 -17.96 6.19 -7.15
CA ILE A 77 -18.06 7.14 -6.03
C ILE A 77 -17.65 6.47 -4.71
N PRO A 78 -17.14 7.23 -3.72
CA PRO A 78 -16.99 6.72 -2.37
C PRO A 78 -18.34 6.39 -1.73
N LEU A 79 -18.40 5.23 -1.06
CA LEU A 79 -19.49 4.89 -0.16
C LEU A 79 -19.35 5.62 1.16
N TYR A 80 -18.12 5.69 1.68
CA TYR A 80 -17.75 6.56 2.79
C TYR A 80 -16.26 6.88 2.79
N SER A 81 -15.92 8.01 3.42
CA SER A 81 -14.57 8.41 3.81
C SER A 81 -14.51 8.62 5.32
N ALA A 82 -13.48 8.06 5.96
CA ALA A 82 -13.22 8.08 7.39
C ALA A 82 -12.04 9.00 7.71
N PHE A 83 -12.25 9.98 8.58
CA PHE A 83 -11.25 11.02 8.86
C PHE A 83 -11.41 11.56 10.29
N LYS A 84 -10.42 12.33 10.72
CA LYS A 84 -10.44 13.11 11.97
C LYS A 84 -10.46 14.59 11.66
N TYR A 85 -11.03 15.37 12.57
CA TYR A 85 -10.97 16.83 12.49
C TYR A 85 -9.59 17.30 12.97
N THR A 86 -8.82 17.96 12.10
CA THR A 86 -7.49 18.50 12.48
C THR A 86 -7.61 19.98 12.84
N LYS A 87 -8.05 20.83 11.90
CA LYS A 87 -8.41 22.23 12.11
C LYS A 87 -8.93 22.85 10.81
N PRO A 88 -9.78 23.89 10.84
CA PRO A 88 -10.15 24.63 9.65
C PRO A 88 -8.97 25.44 9.10
N ALA A 89 -8.56 25.13 7.87
CA ALA A 89 -7.64 25.96 7.10
C ALA A 89 -8.38 26.86 6.10
N GLN A 90 -7.70 27.92 5.65
CA GLN A 90 -8.15 28.69 4.49
C GLN A 90 -8.10 27.78 3.25
N SER A 91 -9.07 27.93 2.35
CA SER A 91 -9.11 27.15 1.12
C SER A 91 -7.85 27.43 0.29
N LYS A 92 -7.06 26.39 0.04
CA LYS A 92 -5.99 26.41 -0.96
C LYS A 92 -6.53 26.14 -2.36
N GLU A 93 -5.69 26.35 -3.36
CA GLU A 93 -5.99 26.06 -4.76
C GLU A 93 -6.27 24.57 -4.96
N GLU A 94 -7.36 24.28 -5.67
CA GLU A 94 -7.81 22.91 -5.93
C GLU A 94 -6.90 22.28 -6.98
N SER A 95 -6.13 21.27 -6.58
CA SER A 95 -5.42 20.41 -7.52
C SER A 95 -5.92 18.98 -7.34
N TRP A 96 -6.57 18.46 -8.38
CA TRP A 96 -7.29 17.19 -8.30
C TRP A 96 -6.34 15.99 -8.47
N LEU A 97 -6.50 15.03 -7.56
CA LEU A 97 -5.68 13.83 -7.44
C LEU A 97 -6.53 12.59 -7.79
N VAL A 98 -5.85 11.51 -8.14
CA VAL A 98 -6.42 10.19 -8.43
C VAL A 98 -5.59 9.10 -7.76
N GLU A 99 -6.13 7.89 -7.70
CA GLU A 99 -5.47 6.70 -7.14
C GLU A 99 -5.12 5.74 -8.28
N PRO A 100 -3.92 5.83 -8.88
CA PRO A 100 -3.53 5.04 -10.06
C PRO A 100 -3.78 3.54 -9.93
N GLN A 101 -3.51 3.01 -8.74
CA GLN A 101 -3.57 1.60 -8.40
C GLN A 101 -4.99 1.01 -8.41
N ILE A 102 -6.03 1.84 -8.54
CA ILE A 102 -7.42 1.38 -8.76
C ILE A 102 -7.65 0.97 -10.22
N ASP A 103 -7.04 1.67 -11.16
CA ASP A 103 -7.19 1.40 -12.59
C ASP A 103 -6.12 0.43 -13.12
N ASP A 104 -4.91 0.53 -12.58
CA ASP A 104 -3.77 -0.32 -12.93
C ASP A 104 -3.14 -0.94 -11.66
N PRO A 105 -3.57 -2.16 -11.26
CA PRO A 105 -3.05 -2.83 -10.08
C PRO A 105 -1.55 -3.19 -10.15
N GLU A 106 -0.97 -3.23 -11.35
CA GLU A 106 0.45 -3.54 -11.57
C GLU A 106 1.34 -2.29 -11.52
N ASN A 107 0.74 -1.11 -11.34
CA ASN A 107 1.48 0.13 -11.25
C ASN A 107 2.24 0.24 -9.91
N ASP A 108 3.49 0.71 -9.98
CA ASP A 108 4.37 0.90 -8.82
C ASP A 108 4.01 2.14 -7.96
N LEU A 109 3.10 3.01 -8.43
CA LEU A 109 2.66 4.18 -7.68
C LEU A 109 1.81 3.78 -6.46
N GLN A 110 2.26 4.24 -5.29
CA GLN A 110 1.73 3.89 -3.96
C GLN A 110 1.15 5.11 -3.22
N GLU A 111 0.86 6.19 -3.91
CA GLU A 111 0.19 7.36 -3.33
C GLU A 111 -0.71 8.03 -4.36
N MET A 112 -1.58 8.91 -3.88
CA MET A 112 -2.40 9.71 -4.78
C MET A 112 -1.53 10.69 -5.57
N VAL A 113 -1.84 10.87 -6.85
CA VAL A 113 -1.05 11.70 -7.78
C VAL A 113 -1.95 12.57 -8.64
N HIS A 114 -1.38 13.61 -9.25
CA HIS A 114 -2.14 14.45 -10.16
C HIS A 114 -2.54 13.68 -11.42
N GLU A 115 -3.81 13.80 -11.81
CA GLU A 115 -4.35 13.15 -13.01
C GLU A 115 -3.54 13.50 -14.27
N ALA A 116 -3.06 14.74 -14.38
CA ALA A 116 -2.27 15.23 -15.51
C ALA A 116 -0.89 14.57 -15.61
N ASP A 117 -0.30 14.12 -14.50
CA ASP A 117 1.06 13.57 -14.47
C ASP A 117 1.11 12.10 -14.93
N ILE A 118 -0.05 11.43 -14.99
CA ILE A 118 -0.16 9.98 -15.24
C ILE A 118 -0.99 9.59 -16.46
N ALA A 119 -1.51 10.59 -17.20
CA ALA A 119 -2.45 10.35 -18.29
C ALA A 119 -1.94 9.36 -19.36
N ASP A 120 -0.62 9.33 -19.59
CA ASP A 120 0.04 8.47 -20.58
C ASP A 120 0.77 7.25 -19.97
N THR A 121 0.87 7.15 -18.64
CA THR A 121 1.68 6.12 -17.97
C THR A 121 0.85 5.02 -17.33
N VAL A 122 -0.40 5.32 -16.93
CA VAL A 122 -1.28 4.37 -16.25
C VAL A 122 -2.22 3.69 -17.23
N ALA A 123 -2.19 2.36 -17.26
CA ALA A 123 -3.07 1.60 -18.13
C ALA A 123 -4.53 1.75 -17.68
N ASN A 124 -5.45 1.91 -18.63
CA ASN A 124 -6.90 1.97 -18.38
C ASN A 124 -7.35 3.06 -17.39
N LEU A 125 -6.61 4.17 -17.29
CA LEU A 125 -6.97 5.29 -16.41
C LEU A 125 -8.44 5.70 -16.59
N GLY A 126 -9.18 5.75 -15.48
CA GLY A 126 -10.61 6.03 -15.43
C GLY A 126 -11.53 4.83 -15.70
N ALA A 127 -11.01 3.60 -15.82
CA ALA A 127 -11.83 2.40 -15.99
C ALA A 127 -12.64 2.10 -14.72
N ASN A 128 -12.00 2.18 -13.56
CA ASN A 128 -12.53 1.82 -12.25
C ASN A 128 -12.74 3.02 -11.32
N GLN A 129 -12.14 4.18 -11.61
CA GLN A 129 -12.40 5.42 -10.88
C GLN A 129 -12.94 6.54 -11.78
N ALA A 130 -13.36 7.64 -11.14
CA ALA A 130 -13.78 8.87 -11.80
C ALA A 130 -12.58 9.69 -12.27
N LEU A 131 -12.71 10.38 -13.41
CA LEU A 131 -11.74 11.37 -13.88
C LEU A 131 -12.33 12.78 -13.89
N THR A 132 -11.47 13.81 -13.92
CA THR A 132 -11.92 15.21 -13.99
C THR A 132 -12.82 15.45 -15.20
N SER A 133 -12.47 14.84 -16.33
CA SER A 133 -13.24 14.92 -17.59
C SER A 133 -14.68 14.38 -17.48
N ASP A 134 -14.96 13.49 -16.52
CA ASP A 134 -16.31 12.95 -16.31
C ASP A 134 -17.26 14.01 -15.73
N TYR A 135 -16.74 14.97 -14.95
CA TYR A 135 -17.50 16.08 -14.37
C TYR A 135 -17.62 17.27 -15.32
N VAL A 136 -16.63 17.52 -16.18
CA VAL A 136 -16.61 18.70 -17.08
C VAL A 136 -17.87 18.76 -17.96
N GLY A 137 -18.60 19.87 -17.91
CA GLY A 137 -19.81 20.07 -18.72
C GLY A 137 -21.02 19.22 -18.31
N SER A 138 -20.97 18.53 -17.17
CA SER A 138 -22.08 17.70 -16.68
C SER A 138 -23.17 18.48 -15.91
N GLY A 139 -22.83 19.68 -15.42
CA GLY A 139 -23.67 20.42 -14.47
C GLY A 139 -23.49 20.00 -13.01
N TYR A 140 -22.66 18.98 -12.74
CA TYR A 140 -22.29 18.53 -11.40
C TYR A 140 -20.87 18.98 -11.03
N GLU A 141 -20.69 19.32 -9.76
CA GLU A 141 -19.41 19.57 -9.11
C GLU A 141 -18.89 18.29 -8.43
N ARG A 142 -17.60 18.30 -8.10
CA ARG A 142 -16.91 17.26 -7.33
C ARG A 142 -17.11 17.53 -5.85
N GLY A 143 -18.25 17.08 -5.31
CA GLY A 143 -18.61 17.26 -3.91
C GLY A 143 -17.79 16.37 -3.00
N LEU A 144 -16.89 16.96 -2.20
CA LEU A 144 -16.06 16.20 -1.26
C LEU A 144 -16.87 15.63 -0.09
N LEU A 145 -16.67 14.35 0.24
CA LEU A 145 -17.23 13.73 1.44
C LEU A 145 -16.45 14.12 2.70
N ASN A 146 -15.12 13.97 2.68
CA ASN A 146 -14.22 14.61 3.64
C ASN A 146 -13.94 16.04 3.17
N PRO A 147 -14.57 17.09 3.74
CA PRO A 147 -14.43 18.45 3.25
C PRO A 147 -13.05 19.04 3.58
N SER A 148 -12.43 19.68 2.60
CA SER A 148 -11.12 20.33 2.77
C SER A 148 -11.10 21.35 3.91
N VAL A 149 -12.23 22.04 4.16
CA VAL A 149 -12.39 23.04 5.23
C VAL A 149 -12.33 22.48 6.66
N LEU A 150 -12.33 21.15 6.84
CA LEU A 150 -12.16 20.51 8.15
C LEU A 150 -10.71 20.08 8.41
N ASN A 151 -9.84 20.26 7.42
CA ASN A 151 -8.48 19.74 7.41
C ASN A 151 -7.46 20.88 7.24
N GLU A 152 -6.30 20.74 7.89
CA GLU A 152 -5.18 21.68 7.73
C GLU A 152 -4.06 21.15 6.82
N GLU A 153 -3.26 22.08 6.29
CA GLU A 153 -2.00 21.79 5.59
C GLU A 153 -2.10 20.70 4.50
N ASP A 154 -1.36 19.61 4.65
CA ASP A 154 -1.28 18.51 3.70
C ASP A 154 -2.54 17.62 3.72
N PHE A 155 -3.24 17.53 4.87
CA PHE A 155 -4.52 16.84 4.94
C PHE A 155 -5.55 17.51 4.04
N GLN A 156 -5.53 18.86 4.00
CA GLN A 156 -6.40 19.63 3.11
C GLN A 156 -6.16 19.28 1.64
N MET A 157 -4.89 19.23 1.22
CA MET A 157 -4.55 18.90 -0.17
C MET A 157 -4.99 17.48 -0.54
N ALA A 158 -4.77 16.52 0.36
CA ALA A 158 -5.17 15.13 0.13
C ALA A 158 -6.69 14.94 -0.04
N THR A 159 -7.52 15.84 0.51
CA THR A 159 -8.98 15.75 0.32
C THR A 159 -9.42 15.96 -1.12
N TYR A 160 -8.63 16.64 -1.95
CA TYR A 160 -8.93 16.89 -3.37
C TYR A 160 -8.60 15.69 -4.27
N THR A 161 -8.94 14.48 -3.84
CA THR A 161 -8.86 13.27 -4.68
C THR A 161 -10.25 12.90 -5.19
N LEU A 162 -10.34 12.43 -6.44
CA LEU A 162 -11.60 12.02 -7.06
C LEU A 162 -12.23 10.80 -6.37
N THR A 163 -11.44 10.02 -5.62
CA THR A 163 -11.96 8.92 -4.80
C THR A 163 -12.66 9.40 -3.53
N ASN A 164 -12.53 10.68 -3.15
CA ASN A 164 -13.25 11.34 -2.05
C ASN A 164 -14.44 12.21 -2.55
N ALA A 165 -14.71 12.20 -3.86
CA ALA A 165 -15.69 13.10 -4.48
C ALA A 165 -16.93 12.35 -4.99
N VAL A 166 -18.10 12.96 -4.83
CA VAL A 166 -19.38 12.52 -5.41
C VAL A 166 -19.98 13.62 -6.29
N PRO A 167 -20.77 13.30 -7.33
CA PRO A 167 -21.44 14.31 -8.14
C PRO A 167 -22.54 15.03 -7.36
N LEU A 168 -22.35 16.32 -7.09
CA LEU A 168 -23.36 17.18 -6.44
C LEU A 168 -23.69 18.38 -7.33
N SER A 169 -24.94 18.87 -7.24
CA SER A 169 -25.24 20.18 -7.82
C SER A 169 -24.41 21.27 -7.11
N PRO A 170 -24.09 22.40 -7.79
CA PRO A 170 -23.32 23.48 -7.17
C PRO A 170 -23.92 24.02 -5.86
N SER A 171 -25.25 24.07 -5.75
CA SER A 171 -25.93 24.54 -4.54
C SER A 171 -25.84 23.52 -3.41
N LEU A 172 -26.07 22.25 -3.72
CA LEU A 172 -26.00 21.15 -2.76
C LEU A 172 -24.58 20.95 -2.22
N SER A 173 -23.57 21.00 -3.09
CA SER A 173 -22.15 20.92 -2.72
C SER A 173 -21.80 21.97 -1.67
N LYS A 174 -22.10 23.24 -1.97
CA LYS A 174 -21.89 24.36 -1.05
C LYS A 174 -22.67 24.21 0.26
N SER A 175 -23.93 23.78 0.20
CA SER A 175 -24.73 23.56 1.40
C SER A 175 -24.16 22.45 2.26
N TRP A 176 -23.81 21.30 1.66
CA TRP A 176 -23.22 20.16 2.34
C TRP A 176 -21.95 20.55 3.09
N HIS A 177 -20.98 21.17 2.43
CA HIS A 177 -19.73 21.57 3.07
C HIS A 177 -19.94 22.59 4.19
N ARG A 178 -20.86 23.56 3.99
CA ARG A 178 -21.20 24.55 5.02
C ARG A 178 -21.85 23.89 6.24
N ASP A 179 -22.83 23.03 6.02
CA ASP A 179 -23.62 22.42 7.09
C ASP A 179 -22.74 21.47 7.91
N ILE A 180 -21.96 20.61 7.24
CA ILE A 180 -21.01 19.69 7.91
C ILE A 180 -19.93 20.46 8.68
N LYS A 181 -19.41 21.55 8.10
CA LYS A 181 -18.47 22.43 8.84
C LYS A 181 -19.07 22.93 10.14
N LYS A 182 -20.28 23.52 10.08
CA LYS A 182 -20.96 24.05 11.27
C LYS A 182 -21.24 22.95 12.29
N VAL A 183 -21.76 21.80 11.86
CA VAL A 183 -22.04 20.68 12.75
C VAL A 183 -20.76 20.24 13.46
N VAL A 184 -19.68 19.98 12.72
CA VAL A 184 -18.42 19.53 13.33
C VAL A 184 -17.87 20.57 14.29
N GLU A 185 -17.77 21.84 13.86
CA GLU A 185 -17.17 22.92 14.67
C GLU A 185 -18.01 23.31 15.90
N GLN A 186 -19.34 23.36 15.76
CA GLN A 186 -20.23 23.96 16.76
C GLN A 186 -21.00 22.94 17.59
N ALA A 187 -21.22 21.72 17.07
CA ALA A 187 -22.00 20.69 17.76
C ALA A 187 -21.16 19.48 18.18
N LEU A 188 -20.17 19.05 17.40
CA LEU A 188 -19.42 17.82 17.70
C LEU A 188 -18.17 18.09 18.55
N VAL A 189 -17.28 18.95 18.04
CA VAL A 189 -16.00 19.27 18.69
C VAL A 189 -16.17 19.77 20.14
N PRO A 190 -17.12 20.67 20.47
CA PRO A 190 -17.28 21.15 21.84
C PRO A 190 -17.73 20.06 22.84
N HIS A 191 -18.35 19.00 22.35
CA HIS A 191 -18.92 17.93 23.16
C HIS A 191 -18.07 16.66 23.20
N CYS A 192 -16.92 16.63 22.51
CA CYS A 192 -15.94 15.56 22.62
C CYS A 192 -14.73 16.02 23.43
N SER A 193 -14.54 15.43 24.61
CA SER A 193 -13.54 15.88 25.59
C SER A 193 -12.11 15.91 25.05
N ASN A 194 -11.79 15.01 24.12
CA ASN A 194 -10.54 15.04 23.36
C ASN A 194 -10.85 14.91 21.86
N LYS A 195 -10.43 15.89 21.06
CA LYS A 195 -10.64 15.94 19.61
C LYS A 195 -9.97 14.78 18.87
N ASP A 196 -8.88 14.24 19.41
CA ASP A 196 -8.18 13.09 18.80
C ASP A 196 -9.01 11.80 18.86
N HIS A 197 -10.04 11.77 19.72
CA HIS A 197 -11.00 10.69 19.84
C HIS A 197 -12.31 10.96 19.08
N LEU A 198 -12.41 12.06 18.33
CA LEU A 198 -13.54 12.34 17.45
C LEU A 198 -13.27 11.74 16.07
N TYR A 199 -14.00 10.66 15.77
CA TYR A 199 -13.95 9.94 14.51
C TYR A 199 -15.17 10.30 13.65
N LEU A 200 -14.93 10.61 12.38
CA LEU A 200 -15.97 11.05 11.44
C LEU A 200 -15.99 10.11 10.23
N LEU A 201 -17.19 9.68 9.85
CA LEU A 201 -17.47 8.92 8.62
C LEU A 201 -18.46 9.75 7.80
N ALA A 202 -18.04 10.26 6.64
CA ALA A 202 -18.94 10.92 5.70
C ALA A 202 -19.17 10.00 4.51
N GLY A 203 -20.42 9.83 4.08
CA GLY A 203 -20.76 8.88 3.04
C GLY A 203 -21.91 9.30 2.13
N ALA A 204 -22.12 8.49 1.10
CA ALA A 204 -23.13 8.71 0.08
C ALA A 204 -23.85 7.40 -0.25
N ILE A 205 -25.17 7.49 -0.45
CA ILE A 205 -25.99 6.39 -0.97
C ILE A 205 -26.18 6.63 -2.47
N PRO A 206 -25.71 5.73 -3.35
CA PRO A 206 -25.89 5.87 -4.79
C PRO A 206 -27.37 5.83 -5.19
N SER A 207 -27.74 6.57 -6.22
CA SER A 207 -29.08 6.55 -6.80
C SER A 207 -29.10 5.82 -8.15
N ARG A 208 -30.24 5.89 -8.85
CA ARG A 208 -30.35 5.40 -10.24
C ARG A 208 -29.92 6.44 -11.28
N ALA A 209 -29.62 7.67 -10.88
CA ALA A 209 -29.20 8.73 -11.79
C ALA A 209 -27.68 8.66 -12.01
N TRP A 210 -27.26 8.92 -13.25
CA TRP A 210 -25.85 8.80 -13.66
C TRP A 210 -25.38 10.05 -14.38
N VAL A 211 -24.18 10.53 -14.05
CA VAL A 211 -23.47 11.54 -14.82
C VAL A 211 -22.78 10.88 -16.00
N LYS A 212 -23.19 11.27 -17.22
CA LYS A 212 -22.65 10.74 -18.49
C LYS A 212 -22.62 9.20 -18.58
N GLY A 213 -23.50 8.51 -17.84
CA GLY A 213 -23.51 7.04 -17.76
C GLY A 213 -22.27 6.43 -17.06
N LYS A 214 -21.46 7.23 -16.35
CA LYS A 214 -20.20 6.79 -15.73
C LYS A 214 -20.18 6.88 -14.21
N LEU A 215 -20.74 7.93 -13.63
CA LEU A 215 -20.72 8.19 -12.18
C LEU A 215 -22.14 8.15 -11.64
N SER A 216 -22.38 7.41 -10.55
CA SER A 216 -23.67 7.48 -9.86
C SER A 216 -23.82 8.84 -9.16
N VAL A 217 -24.96 9.49 -9.36
CA VAL A 217 -25.37 10.65 -8.55
C VAL A 217 -25.92 10.10 -7.22
N PRO A 218 -25.50 10.60 -6.06
CA PRO A 218 -26.05 10.14 -4.78
C PRO A 218 -27.49 10.62 -4.58
N GLU A 219 -28.33 9.82 -3.93
CA GLU A 219 -29.67 10.26 -3.49
C GLU A 219 -29.63 10.85 -2.06
N THR A 220 -28.68 10.39 -1.25
CA THR A 220 -28.55 10.76 0.16
C THR A 220 -27.08 10.91 0.52
N LEU A 221 -26.75 11.99 1.23
CA LEU A 221 -25.48 12.18 1.91
C LEU A 221 -25.66 11.96 3.40
N TRP A 222 -24.63 11.47 4.07
CA TRP A 222 -24.68 11.22 5.51
C TRP A 222 -23.34 11.45 6.19
N LEU A 223 -23.39 11.78 7.47
CA LEU A 223 -22.25 11.87 8.38
C LEU A 223 -22.57 11.05 9.63
N ALA A 224 -21.69 10.12 10.01
CA ALA A 224 -21.69 9.49 11.31
C ALA A 224 -20.49 9.99 12.10
N ALA A 225 -20.70 10.33 13.37
CA ALA A 225 -19.67 10.80 14.28
C ALA A 225 -19.63 9.91 15.53
N CYS A 226 -18.42 9.66 16.01
CA CYS A 226 -18.16 8.95 17.25
C CYS A 226 -17.11 9.69 18.07
N CYS A 227 -17.40 9.96 19.34
CA CYS A 227 -16.41 10.35 20.32
C CYS A 227 -16.04 9.11 21.16
N ASP A 228 -14.87 8.51 20.93
CA ASP A 228 -14.42 7.29 21.62
C ASP A 228 -13.63 7.64 22.89
N ALA A 229 -14.34 8.19 23.87
CA ALA A 229 -13.82 8.62 25.16
C ALA A 229 -14.64 7.99 26.32
N PRO A 230 -14.20 8.06 27.59
CA PRO A 230 -14.94 7.48 28.72
C PRO A 230 -16.39 7.96 28.86
N GLU A 231 -16.70 9.16 28.36
CA GLU A 231 -18.05 9.72 28.25
C GLU A 231 -18.42 9.90 26.77
N GLY A 232 -18.20 8.82 26.01
CA GLY A 232 -18.34 8.78 24.57
C GLY A 232 -19.79 8.88 24.12
N TRP A 233 -19.98 9.22 22.85
CA TRP A 233 -21.29 9.35 22.23
C TRP A 233 -21.17 9.13 20.73
N SER A 234 -22.31 8.92 20.08
CA SER A 234 -22.38 8.82 18.63
C SER A 234 -23.61 9.51 18.06
N LEU A 235 -23.49 10.01 16.83
CA LEU A 235 -24.56 10.72 16.14
C LEU A 235 -24.51 10.43 14.63
N GLY A 236 -25.69 10.30 14.01
CA GLY A 236 -25.86 10.29 12.56
C GLY A 236 -26.52 11.58 12.07
N ILE A 237 -26.15 12.03 10.88
CA ILE A 237 -26.75 13.16 10.18
C ILE A 237 -26.99 12.74 8.74
N VAL A 238 -28.14 13.12 8.20
CA VAL A 238 -28.56 12.80 6.83
C VAL A 238 -29.03 14.05 6.12
N LYS A 239 -28.62 14.17 4.86
CA LYS A 239 -29.04 15.22 3.92
C LYS A 239 -29.56 14.57 2.63
N ASN A 240 -30.78 14.88 2.27
CA ASN A 240 -31.38 14.45 1.00
C ASN A 240 -30.85 15.35 -0.12
N THR A 241 -30.44 14.75 -1.23
CA THR A 241 -29.86 15.49 -2.36
C THR A 241 -30.89 16.27 -3.18
N ASN A 242 -32.19 15.97 -3.02
CA ASN A 242 -33.27 16.71 -3.66
C ASN A 242 -33.72 17.95 -2.85
N ASP A 243 -33.22 18.13 -1.63
CA ASP A 243 -33.54 19.26 -0.76
C ASP A 243 -32.28 19.78 -0.08
N ASP A 244 -31.73 20.86 -0.65
CA ASP A 244 -30.53 21.54 -0.14
C ASP A 244 -30.70 22.06 1.30
N THR A 245 -31.93 22.22 1.79
CA THR A 245 -32.22 22.64 3.19
C THR A 245 -32.40 21.47 4.15
N SER A 246 -32.50 20.25 3.62
CA SER A 246 -32.66 19.06 4.46
C SER A 246 -31.38 18.84 5.29
N LEU A 247 -31.57 18.70 6.59
CA LEU A 247 -30.55 18.27 7.53
C LEU A 247 -31.31 17.62 8.70
N ALA A 248 -31.16 16.31 8.81
CA ALA A 248 -31.83 15.52 9.84
C ALA A 248 -30.79 14.79 10.68
N ASP A 249 -30.87 14.93 11.98
CA ASP A 249 -30.18 14.11 12.96
C ASP A 249 -30.87 12.76 13.11
N LEU A 250 -30.07 11.72 13.34
CA LEU A 250 -30.50 10.34 13.58
C LEU A 250 -29.57 9.71 14.62
N THR A 251 -30.04 8.67 15.29
CA THR A 251 -29.12 7.75 15.96
C THR A 251 -28.28 6.99 14.93
N VAL A 252 -27.07 6.56 15.29
CA VAL A 252 -26.24 5.73 14.40
C VAL A 252 -26.98 4.48 13.96
N ARG A 253 -27.75 3.85 14.84
CA ARG A 253 -28.57 2.67 14.53
C ARG A 253 -29.66 2.95 13.49
N GLU A 254 -30.28 4.12 13.51
CA GLU A 254 -31.25 4.52 12.48
C GLU A 254 -30.56 4.82 11.15
N LEU A 255 -29.37 5.41 11.18
CA LEU A 255 -28.56 5.61 10.00
C LEU A 255 -28.13 4.26 9.38
N GLU A 256 -27.62 3.31 10.17
CA GLU A 256 -27.25 1.96 9.73
C GLU A 256 -28.41 1.25 9.02
N LYS A 257 -29.63 1.35 9.56
CA LYS A 257 -30.85 0.79 8.92
C LYS A 257 -31.16 1.42 7.56
N LYS A 258 -30.77 2.68 7.34
CA LYS A 258 -30.95 3.38 6.05
C LYS A 258 -29.87 3.02 5.02
N LEU A 259 -28.66 2.65 5.46
CA LEU A 259 -27.56 2.34 4.55
C LEU A 259 -27.77 1.00 3.84
N LEU A 260 -27.53 -0.10 4.55
CA LEU A 260 -27.70 -1.47 4.06
C LEU A 260 -27.95 -2.39 5.26
N THR A 261 -28.67 -3.50 5.04
CA THR A 261 -28.85 -4.50 6.09
C THR A 261 -27.51 -5.13 6.47
N GLY A 262 -27.20 -5.17 7.77
CA GLY A 262 -25.97 -5.75 8.30
C GLY A 262 -24.78 -4.78 8.34
N VAL A 263 -24.99 -3.49 8.06
CA VAL A 263 -23.96 -2.46 8.27
C VAL A 263 -23.84 -2.10 9.74
N HIS A 264 -22.60 -2.04 10.22
CA HIS A 264 -22.24 -1.56 11.54
C HIS A 264 -21.12 -0.54 11.41
N LEU A 265 -21.39 0.73 11.75
CA LEU A 265 -20.46 1.84 11.53
C LEU A 265 -19.39 1.96 12.62
N PHE A 266 -19.75 1.73 13.88
CA PHE A 266 -18.84 1.88 15.04
C PHE A 266 -18.91 0.65 15.96
N LYS A 267 -18.28 -0.45 15.55
CA LYS A 267 -18.35 -1.72 16.30
C LYS A 267 -17.57 -1.64 17.63
N GLY A 268 -18.28 -1.82 18.74
CA GLY A 268 -17.65 -1.99 20.06
C GLY A 268 -17.14 -0.70 20.73
N SER A 269 -17.45 0.48 20.16
CA SER A 269 -17.06 1.79 20.67
C SER A 269 -18.27 2.74 20.76
N CYS A 270 -18.07 3.93 21.35
CA CYS A 270 -18.99 5.09 21.29
C CYS A 270 -20.25 5.06 22.18
N GLY A 271 -20.22 4.31 23.29
CA GLY A 271 -20.95 4.57 24.55
C GLY A 271 -22.49 4.54 24.56
N GLU A 272 -23.10 3.54 25.23
CA GLU A 272 -24.55 3.45 25.51
C GLU A 272 -24.92 3.77 26.98
N ASP A 273 -24.18 4.66 27.65
CA ASP A 273 -24.45 5.01 29.06
C ASP A 273 -25.40 6.22 29.23
N ASN A 274 -25.81 6.51 30.47
CA ASN A 274 -26.73 7.63 30.73
C ASN A 274 -26.09 9.01 30.49
N GLN A 275 -24.78 9.14 30.63
CA GLN A 275 -24.08 10.42 30.46
C GLN A 275 -23.88 10.75 28.96
N SER A 276 -23.75 9.72 28.12
CA SER A 276 -23.80 9.83 26.66
C SER A 276 -25.15 10.36 26.19
N GLN A 277 -26.26 10.04 26.86
CA GLN A 277 -27.58 10.56 26.51
C GLN A 277 -27.71 12.07 26.74
N GLU A 278 -27.17 12.60 27.84
CA GLU A 278 -27.20 14.05 28.11
C GLU A 278 -26.37 14.84 27.09
N LYS A 279 -25.15 14.37 26.79
CA LYS A 279 -24.32 14.97 25.73
C LYS A 279 -24.99 14.88 24.37
N THR A 280 -25.55 13.73 24.02
CA THR A 280 -26.27 13.55 22.76
C THR A 280 -27.40 14.56 22.64
N ARG A 281 -28.21 14.76 23.70
CA ARG A 281 -29.27 15.79 23.70
C ARG A 281 -28.72 17.20 23.47
N ALA A 282 -27.61 17.57 24.11
CA ALA A 282 -26.98 18.88 23.90
C ALA A 282 -26.49 19.06 22.45
N ILE A 283 -25.89 18.01 21.87
CA ILE A 283 -25.45 18.01 20.46
C ILE A 283 -26.66 18.16 19.53
N LEU A 284 -27.73 17.40 19.76
CA LEU A 284 -28.97 17.51 18.98
C LEU A 284 -29.56 18.93 19.05
N GLN A 285 -29.53 19.54 20.23
CA GLN A 285 -29.95 20.93 20.39
C GLN A 285 -29.06 21.88 19.58
N ALA A 286 -27.73 21.73 19.60
CA ALA A 286 -26.82 22.53 18.79
C ALA A 286 -27.06 22.34 17.28
N VAL A 287 -27.29 21.11 16.82
CA VAL A 287 -27.65 20.81 15.42
C VAL A 287 -28.98 21.48 15.04
N SER A 288 -29.96 21.47 15.93
CA SER A 288 -31.25 22.15 15.71
C SER A 288 -31.10 23.67 15.54
N GLN A 289 -30.20 24.30 16.31
CA GLN A 289 -29.89 25.74 16.19
C GLN A 289 -29.16 26.07 14.88
N ILE A 290 -28.25 25.20 14.44
CA ILE A 290 -27.56 25.33 13.16
C ILE A 290 -28.59 25.28 12.01
N ARG A 291 -29.60 24.40 12.12
CA ARG A 291 -30.69 24.28 11.16
C ARG A 291 -31.63 25.49 11.17
N SER A 292 -31.93 26.07 12.34
CA SER A 292 -32.80 27.26 12.45
C SER A 292 -32.13 28.57 12.03
N GLY A 293 -30.79 28.59 11.96
CA GLY A 293 -30.03 29.78 11.55
C GLY A 293 -29.88 30.84 12.65
N GLU A 294 -30.15 30.50 13.92
CA GLU A 294 -29.96 31.41 15.04
C GLU A 294 -28.47 31.65 15.30
N GLN A 295 -28.01 32.85 14.96
CA GLN A 295 -26.66 33.31 15.18
C GLN A 295 -26.56 33.88 16.60
N VAL A 296 -25.74 33.27 17.45
CA VAL A 296 -25.36 33.81 18.77
C VAL A 296 -24.65 35.15 18.55
N ARG A 297 -25.39 36.26 18.70
CA ARG A 297 -24.79 37.58 18.88
C ARG A 297 -24.15 37.60 20.26
N ALA A 298 -22.83 37.56 20.28
CA ALA A 298 -22.08 37.98 21.45
C ALA A 298 -22.42 39.44 21.76
N SER A 299 -22.83 39.65 23.00
CA SER A 299 -23.07 40.91 23.68
C SER A 299 -21.93 41.90 23.48
N ASP A 300 -22.25 43.10 23.01
CA ASP A 300 -21.51 44.30 23.41
C ASP A 300 -22.54 45.34 23.83
N SER A 301 -22.50 45.69 25.11
CA SER A 301 -23.41 46.63 25.77
C SER A 301 -22.65 47.85 26.26
N GLN A 302 -23.35 48.99 26.21
CA GLN A 302 -23.04 50.33 26.74
C GLN A 302 -22.10 51.17 25.87
N GLU A 303 -22.39 52.44 25.57
CA GLU A 303 -22.99 53.43 26.46
C GLU A 303 -23.54 54.64 25.66
N ALA A 304 -24.67 55.22 26.11
CA ALA A 304 -25.18 56.48 25.59
C ALA A 304 -25.82 57.33 26.70
N LYS A 305 -25.19 58.47 27.02
CA LYS A 305 -25.70 59.77 27.54
C LYS A 305 -24.50 60.50 28.19
N GLU A 306 -24.19 61.77 27.98
CA GLU A 306 -25.01 62.97 27.81
C GLU A 306 -24.32 64.02 26.91
N SER A 307 -25.10 64.85 26.23
CA SER A 307 -25.00 66.33 26.26
C SER A 307 -25.82 66.93 25.13
N GLY A 308 -27.11 67.13 25.42
CA GLY A 308 -27.96 68.00 24.62
C GLY A 308 -27.79 69.44 25.09
N LEU A 309 -27.35 70.34 24.21
CA LEU A 309 -27.98 71.66 24.02
C LEU A 309 -27.32 72.51 22.92
N VAL A 310 -26.10 72.20 22.46
CA VAL A 310 -25.34 73.11 21.56
C VAL A 310 -25.47 72.74 20.07
N ARG A 311 -26.03 71.57 19.73
CA ARG A 311 -26.03 71.06 18.34
C ARG A 311 -27.16 71.56 17.44
N ARG A 312 -28.16 72.27 17.97
CA ARG A 312 -29.36 72.64 17.18
C ARG A 312 -29.18 73.83 16.24
N ALA A 313 -28.08 74.59 16.31
CA ALA A 313 -27.86 75.73 15.41
C ALA A 313 -26.81 75.48 14.30
N ALA A 314 -25.88 74.53 14.45
CA ALA A 314 -24.81 74.27 13.48
C ALA A 314 -25.14 73.20 12.42
N GLY A 315 -26.15 72.36 12.66
CA GLY A 315 -26.50 71.21 11.82
C GLY A 315 -27.31 71.52 10.56
N ILE A 316 -27.75 72.76 10.34
CA ILE A 316 -28.57 73.09 9.16
C ILE A 316 -27.69 73.47 7.96
N ILE A 317 -26.46 73.95 8.19
CA ILE A 317 -25.53 74.36 7.12
C ILE A 317 -24.48 73.27 6.84
N ALA A 318 -24.05 72.48 7.84
CA ALA A 318 -22.95 71.51 7.67
C ALA A 318 -23.35 70.15 7.07
N THR A 319 -24.62 69.75 7.16
CA THR A 319 -25.08 68.39 6.79
C THR A 319 -24.94 68.03 5.30
N PRO A 320 -25.22 68.93 4.31
CA PRO A 320 -24.95 68.61 2.91
C PRO A 320 -23.46 68.51 2.61
N PHE A 321 -22.61 69.35 3.23
CA PHE A 321 -21.16 69.31 3.03
C PHE A 321 -20.50 68.07 3.64
N ILE A 322 -20.97 67.60 4.80
CA ILE A 322 -20.48 66.36 5.42
C ILE A 322 -20.82 65.15 4.54
N LYS A 323 -22.03 65.07 3.98
CA LYS A 323 -22.44 63.99 3.06
C LYS A 323 -21.61 63.99 1.77
N ILE A 324 -21.31 65.16 1.21
CA ILE A 324 -20.45 65.28 0.01
C ILE A 324 -19.01 64.88 0.35
N LEU A 325 -18.49 65.31 1.51
CA LEU A 325 -17.15 64.94 1.97
C LEU A 325 -17.04 63.42 2.22
N GLU A 326 -18.07 62.80 2.80
CA GLU A 326 -18.14 61.35 3.01
C GLU A 326 -18.15 60.58 1.68
N LEU A 327 -18.89 61.07 0.68
CA LEU A 327 -18.87 60.51 -0.68
C LEU A 327 -17.49 60.65 -1.34
N LEU A 328 -16.83 61.80 -1.19
CA LEU A 328 -15.50 62.03 -1.74
C LEU A 328 -14.44 61.15 -1.06
N ILE A 329 -14.52 60.97 0.26
CA ILE A 329 -13.66 60.04 0.99
C ILE A 329 -13.92 58.61 0.55
N TYR A 330 -15.18 58.21 0.38
CA TYR A 330 -15.54 56.88 -0.10
C TYR A 330 -14.97 56.61 -1.49
N VAL A 331 -15.15 57.53 -2.44
CA VAL A 331 -14.59 57.42 -3.79
C VAL A 331 -13.06 57.37 -3.75
N PHE A 332 -12.42 58.19 -2.92
CA PHE A 332 -10.98 58.17 -2.76
C PHE A 332 -10.46 56.84 -2.20
N VAL A 333 -11.12 56.29 -1.18
CA VAL A 333 -10.79 54.98 -0.60
C VAL A 333 -10.94 53.87 -1.64
N GLU A 334 -12.01 53.88 -2.44
CA GLU A 334 -12.19 52.90 -3.51
C GLU A 334 -11.13 53.05 -4.62
N LEU A 335 -10.75 54.27 -5.00
CA LEU A 335 -9.66 54.51 -5.94
C LEU A 335 -8.32 53.97 -5.42
N VAL A 336 -8.01 54.20 -4.13
CA VAL A 336 -6.81 53.67 -3.49
C VAL A 336 -6.82 52.14 -3.49
N LYS A 337 -7.95 51.51 -3.17
CA LYS A 337 -8.10 50.04 -3.26
C LYS A 337 -7.89 49.53 -4.69
N CYS A 338 -8.46 50.21 -5.69
CA CYS A 338 -8.24 49.86 -7.09
C CYS A 338 -6.76 49.95 -7.49
N VAL A 339 -6.05 50.98 -7.03
CA VAL A 339 -4.60 51.14 -7.29
C VAL A 339 -3.81 50.02 -6.63
N PHE A 340 -4.08 49.68 -5.37
CA PHE A 340 -3.42 48.56 -4.70
C PHE A 340 -3.73 47.21 -5.36
N TYR A 341 -4.98 47.00 -5.79
CA TYR A 341 -5.39 45.80 -6.51
C TYR A 341 -4.70 45.67 -7.86
N PHE A 342 -4.56 46.78 -8.59
CA PHE A 342 -3.82 46.82 -9.84
C PHE A 342 -2.33 46.56 -9.63
N LEU A 343 -1.71 47.17 -8.61
CA LEU A 343 -0.32 46.92 -8.25
C LEU A 343 -0.08 45.45 -7.90
N TRP A 344 -0.98 44.87 -7.11
CA TRP A 344 -0.97 43.45 -6.77
C TRP A 344 -1.08 42.56 -8.01
N LEU A 345 -1.98 42.88 -8.94
CA LEU A 345 -2.15 42.16 -10.20
C LEU A 345 -0.87 42.18 -11.05
N VAL A 346 -0.22 43.35 -11.15
CA VAL A 346 1.04 43.52 -11.88
C VAL A 346 2.16 42.71 -11.22
N ILE A 347 2.31 42.81 -9.89
CA ILE A 347 3.31 42.03 -9.15
C ILE A 347 3.08 40.52 -9.32
N LYS A 348 1.83 40.06 -9.23
CA LYS A 348 1.48 38.65 -9.43
C LYS A 348 1.82 38.18 -10.85
N ARG A 349 1.51 38.98 -11.87
CA ARG A 349 1.73 38.61 -13.27
C ARG A 349 3.20 38.62 -13.65
N VAL A 350 3.95 39.64 -13.22
CA VAL A 350 5.39 39.74 -13.45
C VAL A 350 6.15 38.69 -12.64
N GLY A 351 5.79 38.54 -11.36
CA GLY A 351 6.38 37.55 -10.45
C GLY A 351 6.18 36.12 -10.97
N GLY A 352 4.97 35.76 -11.38
CA GLY A 352 4.68 34.45 -11.97
C GLY A 352 5.49 34.18 -13.24
N THR A 353 5.49 35.14 -14.18
CA THR A 353 6.21 34.97 -15.46
C THR A 353 7.72 34.82 -15.27
N VAL A 354 8.33 35.55 -14.33
CA VAL A 354 9.76 35.44 -14.03
C VAL A 354 10.07 34.12 -13.33
N LEU A 355 9.24 33.72 -12.36
CA LEU A 355 9.43 32.46 -11.64
C LEU A 355 9.31 31.25 -12.58
N ASP A 356 8.29 31.25 -13.45
CA ASP A 356 8.07 30.21 -14.46
C ASP A 356 9.23 30.16 -15.47
N GLY A 357 9.74 31.32 -15.88
CA GLY A 357 10.90 31.41 -16.77
C GLY A 357 12.16 30.81 -16.14
N VAL A 358 12.45 31.14 -14.88
CA VAL A 358 13.59 30.59 -14.14
C VAL A 358 13.43 29.10 -13.90
N TYR A 359 12.22 28.63 -13.56
CA TYR A 359 11.92 27.22 -13.35
C TYR A 359 12.14 26.40 -14.64
N ASN A 360 11.68 26.90 -15.78
CA ASN A 360 11.87 26.25 -17.08
C ASN A 360 13.35 26.21 -17.50
N LEU A 361 14.10 27.29 -17.26
CA LEU A 361 15.55 27.32 -17.49
C LEU A 361 16.28 26.31 -16.61
N TRP A 362 15.90 26.22 -15.33
CA TRP A 362 16.47 25.26 -14.38
C TRP A 362 16.23 23.82 -14.83
N ASN A 363 14.99 23.49 -15.21
CA ASN A 363 14.65 22.16 -15.72
C ASN A 363 15.41 21.81 -17.01
N GLY A 364 15.59 22.77 -17.92
CA GLY A 364 16.40 22.60 -19.12
C GLY A 364 17.87 22.28 -18.80
N VAL A 365 18.47 23.01 -17.85
CA VAL A 365 19.85 22.77 -17.40
C VAL A 365 19.98 21.39 -16.74
N VAL A 366 19.05 21.01 -15.86
CA VAL A 366 19.04 19.70 -15.19
C VAL A 366 18.90 18.57 -16.22
N SER A 367 18.02 18.72 -17.21
CA SER A 367 17.85 17.73 -18.29
C SER A 367 19.12 17.58 -19.13
N TYR A 368 19.79 18.69 -19.43
CA TYR A 368 21.05 18.67 -20.19
C TYR A 368 22.17 17.97 -19.41
N LEU A 369 22.31 18.30 -18.11
CA LEU A 369 23.29 17.65 -17.23
C LEU A 369 23.02 16.14 -17.10
N LYS A 370 21.74 15.75 -16.93
CA LYS A 370 21.33 14.34 -16.87
C LYS A 370 21.77 13.57 -18.12
N ASN A 371 21.57 14.13 -19.31
CA ASN A 371 21.96 13.50 -20.56
C ASN A 371 23.48 13.33 -20.67
N ILE A 372 24.26 14.34 -20.26
CA ILE A 372 25.72 14.25 -20.23
C ILE A 372 26.19 13.17 -19.25
N THR A 373 25.63 13.13 -18.05
CA THR A 373 25.96 12.13 -17.03
C THR A 373 25.62 10.71 -17.53
N MET A 374 24.48 10.53 -18.19
CA MET A 374 24.08 9.24 -18.73
C MET A 374 25.09 8.74 -19.78
N VAL A 375 25.52 9.60 -20.70
CA VAL A 375 26.53 9.24 -21.72
C VAL A 375 27.91 8.99 -21.10
N LEU A 376 28.32 9.79 -20.11
CA LEU A 376 29.60 9.61 -19.41
C LEU A 376 29.66 8.30 -18.63
N ILE A 377 28.53 7.81 -18.12
CA ILE A 377 28.45 6.53 -17.39
C ILE A 377 28.31 5.35 -18.37
N SER A 378 27.57 5.51 -19.47
CA SER A 378 27.33 4.40 -20.41
C SER A 378 28.61 3.96 -21.14
N ILE A 379 29.47 4.90 -21.54
CA ILE A 379 30.70 4.60 -22.28
C ILE A 379 31.65 3.66 -21.49
N PRO A 380 32.05 3.95 -20.23
CA PRO A 380 32.91 3.06 -19.46
C PRO A 380 32.20 1.76 -19.08
N TYR A 381 30.89 1.78 -18.86
CA TYR A 381 30.11 0.57 -18.58
C TYR A 381 30.13 -0.40 -19.76
N ASP A 382 29.87 0.09 -20.97
CA ASP A 382 29.89 -0.73 -22.18
C ASP A 382 31.29 -1.25 -22.48
N LEU A 383 32.32 -0.43 -22.28
CA LEU A 383 33.71 -0.86 -22.41
C LEU A 383 34.07 -1.96 -21.39
N GLY A 384 33.64 -1.80 -20.13
CA GLY A 384 33.83 -2.81 -19.08
C GLY A 384 33.12 -4.13 -19.42
N ARG A 385 31.90 -4.06 -19.95
CA ARG A 385 31.14 -5.24 -20.40
C ARG A 385 31.85 -5.99 -21.53
N VAL A 386 32.40 -5.27 -22.51
CA VAL A 386 33.19 -5.89 -23.60
C VAL A 386 34.43 -6.57 -23.05
N ILE A 387 35.16 -5.91 -22.14
CA ILE A 387 36.36 -6.47 -21.50
C ILE A 387 36.02 -7.77 -20.76
N VAL A 388 34.96 -7.78 -19.94
CA VAL A 388 34.52 -8.98 -19.21
C VAL A 388 34.17 -10.12 -20.17
N ASN A 389 33.44 -9.83 -21.26
CA ASN A 389 33.09 -10.85 -22.25
C ASN A 389 34.33 -11.45 -22.93
N ILE A 390 35.35 -10.62 -23.23
CA ILE A 390 36.62 -11.10 -23.79
C ILE A 390 37.33 -12.02 -22.80
N PHE A 391 37.42 -11.63 -21.52
CA PHE A 391 38.03 -12.45 -20.47
C PHE A 391 37.30 -13.79 -20.29
N MET A 392 35.97 -13.79 -20.26
CA MET A 392 35.18 -15.01 -20.17
C MET A 392 35.39 -15.91 -21.40
N GLY A 393 35.46 -15.34 -22.60
CA GLY A 393 35.78 -16.08 -23.80
C GLY A 393 37.16 -16.73 -23.74
N PHE A 394 38.17 -16.01 -23.24
CA PHE A 394 39.51 -16.57 -23.03
C PHE A 394 39.52 -17.72 -22.01
N LEU A 395 38.79 -17.58 -20.89
CA LEU A 395 38.68 -18.64 -19.89
C LEU A 395 38.07 -19.92 -20.47
N HIS A 396 37.02 -19.82 -21.29
CA HIS A 396 36.46 -21.00 -21.97
C HIS A 396 37.47 -21.66 -22.91
N ILE A 397 38.24 -20.88 -23.68
CA ILE A 397 39.28 -21.45 -24.55
C ILE A 397 40.33 -22.20 -23.72
N VAL A 398 40.75 -21.64 -22.59
CA VAL A 398 41.71 -22.32 -21.69
C VAL A 398 41.12 -23.61 -21.12
N GLU A 399 39.86 -23.60 -20.72
CA GLU A 399 39.14 -24.78 -20.23
C GLU A 399 39.05 -25.88 -21.30
N ASP A 400 38.68 -25.53 -22.53
CA ASP A 400 38.59 -26.45 -23.66
C ASP A 400 39.95 -27.07 -23.99
N VAL A 401 41.01 -26.26 -24.03
CA VAL A 401 42.38 -26.72 -24.28
C VAL A 401 42.85 -27.65 -23.15
N ALA A 402 42.59 -27.30 -21.89
CA ALA A 402 42.93 -28.13 -20.74
C ALA A 402 42.20 -29.48 -20.78
N SER A 403 40.89 -29.47 -21.10
CA SER A 403 40.06 -30.66 -21.25
C SER A 403 40.57 -31.57 -22.38
N LEU A 404 40.90 -31.00 -23.53
CA LEU A 404 41.46 -31.74 -24.66
C LEU A 404 42.82 -32.35 -24.31
N THR A 405 43.70 -31.56 -23.69
CA THR A 405 45.03 -32.01 -23.24
C THR A 405 44.91 -33.17 -22.25
N TYR A 406 44.00 -33.07 -21.28
CA TYR A 406 43.70 -34.14 -20.33
C TYR A 406 43.23 -35.42 -21.04
N ARG A 407 42.31 -35.31 -22.01
CA ARG A 407 41.81 -36.46 -22.78
C ARG A 407 42.92 -37.16 -23.56
N ILE A 408 43.80 -36.38 -24.20
CA ILE A 408 44.95 -36.92 -24.95
C ILE A 408 45.93 -37.63 -24.02
N LEU A 409 46.26 -37.03 -22.88
CA LEU A 409 47.22 -37.59 -21.92
C LEU A 409 46.69 -38.80 -21.15
N ARG A 410 45.37 -38.94 -20.98
CA ARG A 410 44.75 -40.04 -20.23
C ARG A 410 45.12 -41.42 -20.79
N ILE A 411 45.23 -41.56 -22.11
CA ILE A 411 45.52 -42.83 -22.77
C ILE A 411 46.96 -43.30 -22.51
N PRO A 412 48.02 -42.53 -22.82
CA PRO A 412 49.40 -42.95 -22.58
C PRO A 412 49.71 -43.06 -21.07
N VAL A 413 49.20 -42.15 -20.24
CA VAL A 413 49.38 -42.24 -18.78
C VAL A 413 48.71 -43.50 -18.22
N GLY A 414 47.49 -43.80 -18.64
CA GLY A 414 46.80 -45.03 -18.27
C GLY A 414 47.56 -46.28 -18.72
N PHE A 415 48.08 -46.29 -19.95
CA PHE A 415 48.91 -47.39 -20.45
C PHE A 415 50.17 -47.59 -19.61
N VAL A 416 50.91 -46.52 -19.29
CA VAL A 416 52.10 -46.59 -18.43
C VAL A 416 51.76 -47.12 -17.05
N LEU A 417 50.66 -46.67 -16.44
CA LEU A 417 50.18 -47.17 -15.15
C LEU A 417 49.83 -48.66 -15.21
N HIS A 418 49.16 -49.13 -16.27
CA HIS A 418 48.88 -50.55 -16.47
C HIS A 418 50.15 -51.38 -16.69
N LEU A 419 51.11 -50.86 -17.47
CA LEU A 419 52.40 -51.50 -17.71
C LEU A 419 53.21 -51.62 -16.40
N ALA A 420 53.17 -50.59 -15.55
CA ALA A 420 53.81 -50.59 -14.24
C ALA A 420 53.12 -51.55 -13.24
N ALA A 421 51.80 -51.76 -13.36
CA ALA A 421 51.04 -52.68 -12.52
C ALA A 421 51.17 -54.16 -12.96
N PHE A 422 51.52 -54.44 -14.22
CA PHE A 422 51.60 -55.79 -14.76
C PHE A 422 52.59 -56.73 -14.03
N PRO A 423 53.83 -56.30 -13.67
CA PRO A 423 54.75 -57.13 -12.89
C PRO A 423 54.19 -57.45 -11.51
N TYR A 424 53.52 -56.48 -10.87
CA TYR A 424 52.92 -56.65 -9.55
C TYR A 424 51.83 -57.73 -9.57
N HIS A 425 50.90 -57.65 -10.52
CA HIS A 425 49.85 -58.66 -10.68
C HIS A 425 50.38 -60.04 -11.05
N SER A 426 51.42 -60.10 -11.91
CA SER A 426 52.04 -61.36 -12.31
C SER A 426 52.76 -62.04 -11.13
N ILE A 427 53.51 -61.28 -10.33
CA ILE A 427 54.21 -61.81 -9.15
C ILE A 427 53.20 -62.32 -8.09
N CYS A 428 52.09 -61.61 -7.88
CA CYS A 428 51.06 -62.03 -6.93
C CYS A 428 50.29 -63.30 -7.37
N ALA A 429 50.23 -63.60 -8.67
CA ALA A 429 49.51 -64.76 -9.21
C ALA A 429 50.34 -66.07 -9.22
N ILE A 430 51.67 -65.99 -9.17
CA ILE A 430 52.54 -67.18 -9.19
C ILE A 430 52.26 -68.16 -8.03
N PRO A 431 52.10 -67.71 -6.76
CA PRO A 431 51.83 -68.62 -5.64
C PRO A 431 50.51 -69.39 -5.78
N SER A 432 49.46 -68.77 -6.33
CA SER A 432 48.16 -69.44 -6.49
C SER A 432 48.22 -70.51 -7.58
N VAL A 433 48.87 -70.22 -8.71
CA VAL A 433 49.03 -71.21 -9.80
C VAL A 433 49.88 -72.40 -9.36
N LEU A 434 50.97 -72.17 -8.61
CA LEU A 434 51.79 -73.25 -8.05
C LEU A 434 51.00 -74.14 -7.07
N LYS A 435 50.12 -73.54 -6.25
CA LYS A 435 49.25 -74.27 -5.33
C LYS A 435 48.26 -75.17 -6.09
N ASP A 436 47.65 -74.65 -7.15
CA ASP A 436 46.69 -75.42 -7.95
C ASP A 436 47.37 -76.56 -8.74
N MET A 437 48.56 -76.31 -9.29
CA MET A 437 49.37 -77.35 -9.92
C MET A 437 49.77 -78.46 -8.94
N ALA A 438 50.21 -78.10 -7.73
CA ALA A 438 50.55 -79.07 -6.70
C ALA A 438 49.35 -79.94 -6.29
N ASN A 439 48.18 -79.32 -6.12
CA ASN A 439 46.94 -80.03 -5.83
C ASN A 439 46.53 -80.97 -6.96
N GLY A 440 46.65 -80.55 -8.23
CA GLY A 440 46.33 -81.37 -9.39
C GLY A 440 47.27 -82.57 -9.56
N ILE A 441 48.58 -82.37 -9.40
CA ILE A 441 49.58 -83.45 -9.45
C ILE A 441 49.36 -84.43 -8.30
N GLY A 442 49.14 -83.92 -7.07
CA GLY A 442 48.85 -84.75 -5.90
C GLY A 442 47.58 -85.59 -6.08
N GLY A 443 46.51 -84.99 -6.60
CA GLY A 443 45.27 -85.69 -6.93
C GLY A 443 45.47 -86.81 -7.95
N THR A 444 46.25 -86.55 -9.00
CA THR A 444 46.55 -87.55 -10.04
C THR A 444 47.36 -88.73 -9.49
N PHE A 445 48.37 -88.46 -8.66
CA PHE A 445 49.14 -89.51 -7.99
C PHE A 445 48.27 -90.37 -7.07
N SER A 446 47.37 -89.74 -6.30
CA SER A 446 46.42 -90.47 -5.45
C SER A 446 45.54 -91.42 -6.26
N LEU A 447 45.06 -90.97 -7.42
CA LEU A 447 44.19 -91.75 -8.29
C LEU A 447 44.90 -92.96 -8.90
N VAL A 448 46.19 -92.81 -9.26
CA VAL A 448 47.03 -93.92 -9.73
C VAL A 448 47.27 -94.96 -8.63
N ILE A 449 47.54 -94.52 -7.40
CA ILE A 449 47.73 -95.42 -6.26
C ILE A 449 46.44 -96.21 -6.00
N ASP A 450 45.29 -95.55 -5.96
CA ASP A 450 43.98 -96.20 -5.76
C ASP A 450 43.64 -97.19 -6.87
N ALA A 451 43.88 -96.82 -8.14
CA ALA A 451 43.66 -97.72 -9.27
C ALA A 451 44.55 -98.95 -9.19
N THR A 452 45.83 -98.78 -8.83
CA THR A 452 46.79 -99.87 -8.69
C THR A 452 46.42 -100.80 -7.52
N ALA A 453 46.02 -100.22 -6.39
CA ALA A 453 45.54 -100.98 -5.24
C ALA A 453 44.27 -101.79 -5.57
N THR A 454 43.35 -101.20 -6.33
CA THR A 454 42.11 -101.86 -6.78
C THR A 454 42.41 -103.02 -7.72
N ILE A 455 43.32 -102.85 -8.67
CA ILE A 455 43.77 -103.91 -9.58
C ILE A 455 44.45 -105.03 -8.79
N LEU A 456 45.32 -104.71 -7.83
CA LEU A 456 46.01 -105.69 -6.99
C LEU A 456 44.99 -106.49 -6.14
N HIS A 457 43.98 -105.81 -5.60
CA HIS A 457 42.89 -106.47 -4.88
C HIS A 457 42.07 -107.38 -5.80
N GLY A 458 41.83 -106.97 -7.06
CA GLY A 458 41.18 -107.80 -8.08
C GLY A 458 41.99 -109.06 -8.42
N PHE A 459 43.31 -108.94 -8.60
CA PHE A 459 44.19 -110.08 -8.81
C PHE A 459 44.25 -111.00 -7.59
N TYR A 460 44.30 -110.45 -6.37
CA TYR A 460 44.25 -111.23 -5.14
C TYR A 460 42.93 -112.02 -5.04
N TYR A 461 41.79 -111.38 -5.35
CA TYR A 461 40.49 -112.03 -5.35
C TYR A 461 40.41 -113.16 -6.40
N LEU A 462 40.91 -112.92 -7.62
CA LEU A 462 40.95 -113.93 -8.67
C LEU A 462 41.87 -115.10 -8.30
N ALA A 463 43.04 -114.84 -7.73
CA ALA A 463 43.95 -115.87 -7.23
C ALA A 463 43.29 -116.72 -6.14
N CYS A 464 42.64 -116.10 -5.15
CA CYS A 464 41.87 -116.81 -4.13
C CYS A 464 40.71 -117.64 -4.73
N HIS A 465 40.04 -117.13 -5.76
CA HIS A 465 38.95 -117.85 -6.44
C HIS A 465 39.46 -119.04 -7.27
N ILE A 466 40.62 -118.91 -7.92
CA ILE A 466 41.27 -120.02 -8.63
C ILE A 466 41.71 -121.10 -7.64
N VAL A 467 42.34 -120.71 -6.52
CA VAL A 467 42.68 -121.65 -5.43
C VAL A 467 41.43 -122.38 -4.92
N LYS A 468 40.29 -121.70 -4.77
CA LYS A 468 39.01 -122.35 -4.40
C LYS A 468 38.43 -123.29 -5.47
N ARG A 469 38.74 -123.12 -6.76
CA ARG A 469 38.19 -123.95 -7.86
C ARG A 469 38.95 -125.26 -8.09
N PHE A 470 40.20 -125.35 -7.61
CA PHE A 470 41.06 -126.53 -7.79
C PHE A 470 41.28 -127.37 -6.53
N VAL A 471 40.69 -127.01 -5.40
CA VAL A 471 40.60 -127.91 -4.24
C VAL A 471 39.38 -128.84 -4.44
N PRO A 472 39.57 -130.16 -4.61
CA PRO A 472 38.44 -131.08 -4.64
C PRO A 472 37.76 -131.13 -3.27
N LYS A 473 36.43 -130.98 -3.23
CA LYS A 473 35.62 -131.48 -2.13
C LYS A 473 35.76 -133.00 -2.10
N ALA A 474 36.52 -133.52 -1.15
CA ALA A 474 36.48 -134.92 -0.76
C ALA A 474 35.21 -135.19 0.05
N SER A 475 34.56 -136.33 -0.20
CA SER A 475 33.62 -136.96 0.73
C SER A 475 34.33 -138.10 1.47
N SER A 476 34.05 -138.22 2.77
CA SER A 476 34.45 -139.27 3.74
C SER A 476 35.90 -139.13 4.29
N ASP A 477 36.16 -139.13 5.61
CA ASP A 477 35.35 -139.45 6.81
C ASP A 477 35.71 -138.63 8.06
N ASP A 478 34.74 -138.62 9.00
CA ASP A 478 34.61 -138.01 10.35
C ASP A 478 34.05 -136.58 10.49
#